data_AF-A0A7V9RA01-F1
#
_entry.id   AF-A0A7V9RA01-F1
#
_cell.length_a   1.000
_cell.length_b   1.000
_cell.length_c   1.000
_cell.angle_alpha   90.00
_cell.angle_beta   90.00
_cell.angle_gamma   90.00
#
_symmetry.space_group_name_H-M   'P 1'
#
loop_
_entity.id
_entity.type
_entity.pdbx_description
1 polymer ?
#
loop_
_entity_poly.entity_id
_entity_poly.type
_entity_poly.pdbx_seq_one_letter_code
_entity_poly.pdbx_strand_id
1 'polypeptide(L)'
;MFVRLIGFAVALVLFFAVELGLARTSSSAGPEGRYVVQPGDTLWEIAAARYDGDPREAIWRIKERNELSSSLIVPGTALALPAP
;
A
#
# COMPACT_ATOMS: atom_id res chain seq x y z
N MET A 1 -33.16 -36.58 -5.85
CA MET A 1 -31.85 -36.32 -5.19
C MET A 1 -30.97 -35.36 -5.98
N PHE A 2 -30.93 -35.44 -7.32
CA PHE A 2 -30.14 -34.54 -8.19
C PHE A 2 -30.44 -33.03 -8.06
N VAL A 3 -31.70 -32.62 -7.95
CA VAL A 3 -32.07 -31.19 -7.84
C VAL A 3 -31.55 -30.54 -6.54
N ARG A 4 -31.49 -31.31 -5.45
CA ARG A 4 -30.93 -30.84 -4.16
C ARG A 4 -29.41 -30.70 -4.22
N LEU A 5 -28.74 -31.59 -4.96
CA LEU A 5 -27.29 -31.54 -5.18
C LEU A 5 -26.89 -30.34 -6.05
N ILE A 6 -27.68 -30.04 -7.10
CA ILE A 6 -27.48 -28.85 -7.94
C ILE A 6 -27.72 -27.57 -7.12
N GLY A 7 -28.78 -27.52 -6.31
CA GLY A 7 -29.02 -26.38 -5.43
C GLY A 7 -27.89 -26.15 -4.43
N PHE A 8 -27.33 -27.23 -3.87
CA PHE A 8 -26.20 -27.14 -2.94
C PHE A 8 -24.91 -26.69 -3.64
N ALA A 9 -24.65 -27.18 -4.85
CA ALA A 9 -23.51 -26.76 -5.66
C ALA A 9 -23.60 -25.27 -6.06
N VAL A 10 -24.79 -24.81 -6.45
CA VAL A 10 -25.03 -23.38 -6.75
C VAL A 10 -24.85 -22.53 -5.50
N ALA A 11 -25.37 -22.97 -4.35
CA ALA A 11 -25.18 -22.26 -3.09
C ALA A 11 -23.69 -22.16 -2.68
N LEU A 12 -22.90 -23.21 -2.89
CA LEU A 12 -21.46 -23.20 -2.61
C LEU A 12 -20.68 -22.27 -3.55
N VAL A 13 -21.02 -22.26 -4.85
CA VAL A 13 -20.41 -21.33 -5.81
C VAL A 13 -20.73 -19.88 -5.47
N LEU A 14 -21.98 -19.60 -5.08
CA LEU A 14 -22.38 -18.26 -4.64
C LEU A 14 -21.70 -17.86 -3.33
N PHE A 15 -21.55 -18.77 -2.38
CA PHE A 15 -20.83 -18.51 -1.12
C PHE A 15 -19.35 -18.18 -1.37
N PHE A 16 -18.65 -18.96 -2.20
CA PHE A 16 -17.26 -18.70 -2.58
C PHE A 16 -17.10 -17.39 -3.36
N ALA A 17 -18.05 -17.07 -4.26
CA ALA A 17 -18.04 -15.82 -5.02
C ALA A 17 -18.28 -14.58 -4.12
N VAL A 18 -19.09 -14.71 -3.07
CA VAL A 18 -19.33 -13.65 -2.08
C VAL A 18 -18.09 -13.42 -1.19
N GLU A 19 -17.44 -14.48 -0.72
CA GLU A 19 -16.15 -14.41 0.00
C GLU A 19 -15.04 -13.76 -0.85
N LEU A 20 -14.94 -14.13 -2.13
CA LEU A 20 -14.01 -13.52 -3.10
C LEU A 20 -14.34 -12.05 -3.44
N GLY A 21 -15.61 -11.65 -3.31
CA GLY A 21 -16.08 -10.28 -3.59
C GLY A 21 -15.91 -9.33 -2.40
N LEU A 22 -15.99 -9.83 -1.16
CA LEU A 22 -15.89 -9.03 0.06
C LEU A 22 -14.44 -8.79 0.53
N ALA A 23 -13.47 -9.57 0.03
CA ALA A 23 -12.06 -9.45 0.41
C ALA A 23 -11.34 -8.18 -0.12
N ARG A 24 -12.05 -7.25 -0.77
CA ARG A 24 -11.44 -6.03 -1.32
C ARG A 24 -12.21 -4.77 -0.95
N THR A 25 -12.07 -4.35 0.30
CA THR A 25 -11.93 -2.93 0.65
C THR A 25 -11.16 -2.83 1.96
N SER A 26 -9.85 -3.04 1.88
CA SER A 26 -8.91 -2.48 2.85
C SER A 26 -8.35 -1.18 2.26
N SER A 27 -9.23 -0.22 1.96
CA SER A 27 -8.79 1.14 1.60
C SER A 27 -8.70 1.95 2.88
N SER A 28 -7.69 1.64 3.70
CA SER A 28 -7.26 2.49 4.82
C SER A 28 -5.94 3.18 4.54
N ALA A 29 -5.47 3.18 3.28
CA ALA A 29 -4.38 4.05 2.88
C ALA A 29 -4.95 5.47 2.83
N GLY A 30 -4.66 6.27 3.87
CA GLY A 30 -4.94 7.70 3.86
C GLY A 30 -4.36 8.38 2.61
N PRO A 31 -4.79 9.61 2.28
CA PRO A 31 -4.35 10.29 1.07
C PRO A 31 -2.82 10.34 1.02
N GLU A 32 -2.30 9.64 0.03
CA GLU A 32 -0.88 9.48 -0.24
C GLU A 32 -0.31 10.80 -0.72
N GLY A 33 0.74 11.28 -0.05
CA GLY A 33 1.45 12.46 -0.51
C GLY A 33 2.33 12.11 -1.70
N ARG A 34 2.46 12.99 -2.69
CA ARG A 34 3.51 12.87 -3.71
C ARG A 34 4.54 13.96 -3.52
N TYR A 35 5.81 13.58 -3.49
CA TYR A 35 6.91 14.51 -3.26
C TYR A 35 7.96 14.38 -4.36
N VAL A 36 8.32 15.50 -4.98
CA VAL A 36 9.39 15.53 -5.98
C VAL A 36 10.69 15.89 -5.28
N VAL A 37 11.63 14.93 -5.28
CA VAL A 37 12.95 15.08 -4.66
C VAL A 37 13.66 16.31 -5.24
N GLN A 38 14.12 17.19 -4.37
CA GLN A 38 14.88 18.37 -4.74
C GLN A 38 16.39 18.11 -4.66
N PRO A 39 17.23 18.91 -5.35
CA PRO A 39 18.68 18.84 -5.16
C PRO A 39 19.07 19.06 -3.71
N GLY A 40 19.81 18.11 -3.13
CA GLY A 40 20.27 18.14 -1.75
C GLY A 40 19.39 17.36 -0.77
N ASP A 41 18.19 16.94 -1.18
CA ASP A 41 17.31 16.15 -0.33
C ASP A 41 17.90 14.77 -0.03
N THR A 42 17.71 14.32 1.21
CA THR A 42 17.94 12.94 1.62
C THR A 42 16.64 12.27 2.05
N LEU A 43 16.55 10.94 1.91
CA LEU A 43 15.41 10.18 2.46
C LEU A 43 15.25 10.40 3.97
N TRP A 44 16.36 10.64 4.68
CA TRP A 44 16.35 10.92 6.10
C TRP A 44 15.63 12.23 6.42
N GLU A 45 15.99 13.32 5.76
CA GLU A 45 15.35 14.62 5.99
C GLU A 45 13.88 14.61 5.57
N ILE A 46 13.56 13.98 4.43
CA ILE A 46 12.17 13.81 3.99
C ILE A 46 11.37 13.02 5.04
N ALA A 47 11.92 11.93 5.57
CA ALA A 47 11.26 11.13 6.60
C ALA A 47 11.09 11.91 7.91
N ALA A 48 12.15 12.52 8.42
CA ALA A 48 12.13 13.27 9.68
C ALA A 48 11.21 14.51 9.62
N ALA A 49 11.02 15.10 8.43
CA ALA A 49 10.14 16.26 8.27
C ALA A 49 8.65 15.90 8.15
N ARG A 50 8.31 14.66 7.76
CA ARG A 50 6.94 14.27 7.39
C ARG A 50 6.30 13.25 8.32
N TYR A 51 7.09 12.55 9.11
CA TYR A 51 6.63 11.52 10.01
C TYR A 51 7.20 11.79 11.40
N ASP A 52 6.35 11.63 12.42
CA ASP A 52 6.79 11.65 13.81
C ASP A 52 7.46 10.32 14.18
N GLY A 53 8.31 10.34 15.22
CA GLY A 53 8.96 9.13 15.74
C GLY A 53 10.33 8.84 15.13
N ASP A 54 10.67 7.56 14.94
CA ASP A 54 11.98 7.15 14.39
C ASP A 54 11.99 7.29 12.86
N PRO A 55 12.84 8.17 12.28
CA PRO A 55 12.94 8.34 10.83
C PRO A 55 13.28 7.04 10.09
N ARG A 56 13.93 6.07 10.74
CA ARG A 56 14.29 4.78 10.11
C ARG A 56 13.04 4.00 9.69
N GLU A 57 12.00 4.03 10.50
CA GLU A 57 10.74 3.34 10.18
C GLU A 57 10.03 4.01 8.99
N ALA A 58 9.98 5.35 9.00
CA ALA A 58 9.43 6.12 7.89
C ALA A 58 10.22 5.89 6.59
N ILE A 59 11.56 5.85 6.64
CA ILE A 59 12.39 5.51 5.49
C ILE A 59 12.05 4.12 4.97
N TRP A 60 11.87 3.12 5.85
CA TRP A 60 11.48 1.77 5.44
C TRP A 60 10.14 1.79 4.71
N ARG A 61 9.13 2.48 5.24
CA ARG A 61 7.81 2.62 4.60
C ARG A 61 7.88 3.31 3.24
N ILE A 62 8.67 4.39 3.13
CA ILE A 62 8.89 5.10 1.86
C ILE A 62 9.57 4.18 0.86
N LYS A 63 10.58 3.42 1.27
CA LYS A 63 11.29 2.49 0.39
C LYS A 63 10.39 1.37 -0.10
N GLU A 64 9.66 0.72 0.81
CA GLU A 64 8.69 -0.33 0.50
C GLU A 64 7.68 0.18 -0.55
N ARG A 65 7.18 1.40 -0.34
CA ARG A 65 6.17 1.99 -1.22
C ARG A 65 6.69 2.36 -2.61
N ASN A 66 7.95 2.75 -2.71
CA ASN A 66 8.55 3.18 -3.98
C ASN A 66 9.43 2.10 -4.61
N GLU A 67 9.38 0.88 -4.07
CA GLU A 67 10.21 -0.26 -4.51
C GLU A 67 11.71 0.08 -4.55
N LEU A 68 12.16 0.93 -3.62
CA LEU A 68 13.55 1.37 -3.56
C LEU A 68 14.42 0.30 -2.92
N SER A 69 15.34 -0.25 -3.71
CA SER A 69 16.34 -1.22 -3.24
C SER A 69 17.36 -0.59 -2.28
N SER A 70 17.62 0.71 -2.41
CA SER A 70 18.59 1.44 -1.59
C SER A 70 18.02 2.77 -1.08
N SER A 71 18.78 3.47 -0.23
CA SER A 71 18.41 4.81 0.22
C SER A 71 18.86 5.92 -0.72
N LEU A 72 19.45 5.57 -1.87
CA LEU A 72 19.86 6.53 -2.89
C LEU A 72 18.60 7.06 -3.61
N ILE A 73 18.45 8.38 -3.61
CA ILE A 73 17.40 9.08 -4.35
C ILE A 73 18.02 10.11 -5.28
N VAL A 74 17.35 10.38 -6.40
CA VAL A 74 17.84 11.31 -7.44
C VAL A 74 16.88 12.50 -7.52
N PRO A 75 17.40 13.74 -7.57
CA PRO A 75 16.57 14.92 -7.80
C PRO A 75 15.66 14.80 -9.02
N GLY A 76 14.44 15.30 -8.93
CA GLY A 76 13.38 15.17 -9.94
C GLY A 76 12.58 13.87 -9.84
N THR A 77 12.98 12.91 -9.01
CA THR A 77 12.20 11.68 -8.78
C THR A 77 10.95 12.00 -7.97
N ALA A 78 9.79 11.51 -8.41
CA ALA A 78 8.55 11.63 -7.66
C ALA A 78 8.36 10.42 -6.74
N LEU A 79 8.49 10.63 -5.43
CA LEU A 79 8.25 9.63 -4.39
C LEU A 79 6.79 9.67 -3.94
N ALA A 80 6.20 8.49 -3.79
CA ALA A 80 4.95 8.27 -3.07
C ALA A 80 5.25 8.19 -1.56
N LEU A 81 4.68 9.12 -0.81
CA LEU A 81 4.79 9.19 0.64
C LEU A 81 3.53 8.54 1.25
N PRO A 82 3.68 7.41 1.97
CA PRO A 82 2.56 6.82 2.70
C PRO A 82 1.96 7.80 3.72
N ALA A 83 0.74 7.51 4.17
CA ALA A 83 0.14 8.27 5.26
C ALA A 83 1.02 8.17 6.54
N PRO A 84 1.06 9.24 7.36
CA PRO A 84 1.84 9.27 8.59
C PRO A 84 1.48 8.16 9.58
#